data_AF-A0A5C7M433-F1
#
_entry.id   AF-A0A5C7M433-F1
#
_cell.length_a   1.000
_cell.length_b   1.000
_cell.length_c   1.000
_cell.angle_alpha   90.00
_cell.angle_beta   90.00
_cell.angle_gamma   90.00
#
_symmetry.space_group_name_H-M   'P 1'
#
loop_
_entity.id
_entity.type
_entity.pdbx_description
1 polymer ?
#
loop_
_entity_poly.entity_id
_entity_poly.type
_entity_poly.pdbx_seq_one_letter_code
_entity_poly.pdbx_strand_id
1 'polypeptide(L)'
;MFNYVKNDALCCGKCGGSYTHTYSVEVWNRNEDAEKGTHVVVEGPRVIIDNDLSGNPSKRRHAVAISLWCEQCWHTSTLTLAQHKGATVMDFEDIRPMSRDEIEAAAQLNNNPNGMLRSPR
;
A
#
# COMPACT_ATOMS: atom_id res chain seq x y z
N MET A 1 18.45 -11.10 -7.04
CA MET A 1 17.55 -12.19 -6.63
C MET A 1 16.77 -11.66 -5.43
N PHE A 2 15.44 -11.75 -5.45
CA PHE A 2 14.59 -11.18 -4.39
C PHE A 2 14.94 -11.88 -3.07
N ASN A 3 15.64 -11.18 -2.16
CA ASN A 3 16.15 -11.72 -0.90
C ASN A 3 15.04 -11.94 0.15
N TYR A 4 13.79 -11.94 -0.28
CA TYR A 4 12.60 -11.97 0.57
C TYR A 4 11.85 -13.29 0.45
N VAL A 5 12.39 -14.33 -0.19
CA VAL A 5 11.72 -15.64 -0.27
C VAL A 5 12.62 -16.71 0.31
N LYS A 6 12.09 -17.48 1.26
CA LYS A 6 12.76 -18.65 1.85
C LYS A 6 11.76 -19.79 1.99
N ASN A 7 12.07 -20.95 1.40
CA ASN A 7 11.21 -22.14 1.41
C ASN A 7 9.77 -21.80 0.99
N ASP A 8 9.63 -21.10 -0.14
CA ASP A 8 8.35 -20.65 -0.71
C ASP A 8 7.56 -19.64 0.14
N ALA A 9 8.09 -19.20 1.28
CA ALA A 9 7.49 -18.17 2.12
C ALA A 9 8.09 -16.79 1.84
N LEU A 10 7.23 -15.77 1.78
CA LEU A 10 7.66 -14.37 1.78
C LEU A 10 8.17 -14.00 3.18
N CYS A 11 9.36 -13.43 3.25
CA CYS A 11 10.03 -13.03 4.46
C CYS A 11 9.92 -11.52 4.63
N CYS A 12 9.72 -11.09 5.88
CA CYS A 12 9.79 -9.69 6.27
C CYS A 12 11.17 -9.13 5.95
N GLY A 13 11.23 -8.03 5.19
CA GLY A 13 12.51 -7.41 4.83
C GLY A 13 13.28 -6.81 6.00
N LYS A 14 12.60 -6.54 7.12
CA LYS A 14 13.22 -6.03 8.35
C LYS A 14 13.84 -7.11 9.24
N CYS A 15 13.08 -8.15 9.61
CA CYS A 15 13.57 -9.17 10.57
C CYS A 15 13.95 -10.51 9.92
N GLY A 16 13.65 -10.72 8.63
CA GLY A 16 13.86 -11.99 7.93
C GLY A 16 12.86 -13.09 8.31
N GLY A 17 11.89 -12.82 9.18
CA GLY A 17 10.85 -13.76 9.59
C GLY A 17 9.89 -14.09 8.45
N SER A 18 9.48 -15.35 8.34
CA SER A 18 8.56 -15.85 7.29
C SER A 18 7.08 -15.73 7.63
N TYR A 19 6.73 -15.05 8.73
CA TYR A 19 5.35 -14.85 9.17
C TYR A 19 4.87 -13.47 8.73
N THR A 20 4.58 -13.34 7.43
CA THR A 20 3.98 -12.13 6.85
C THR A 20 2.49 -12.35 6.66
N HIS A 21 1.69 -11.55 7.34
CA HIS A 21 0.24 -11.59 7.30
C HIS A 21 -0.29 -10.60 6.27
N THR A 22 -1.13 -11.05 5.34
CA THR A 22 -1.84 -10.19 4.38
C THR A 22 -3.08 -9.58 5.02
N TYR A 23 -3.26 -8.25 4.97
CA TYR A 23 -4.42 -7.60 5.62
C TYR A 23 -5.24 -6.69 4.71
N SER A 24 -4.67 -6.21 3.59
CA SER A 24 -5.40 -5.43 2.58
C SER A 24 -4.94 -5.83 1.18
N VAL A 25 -5.88 -5.79 0.22
CA VAL A 25 -5.60 -5.98 -1.21
C VAL A 25 -6.28 -4.86 -1.98
N GLU A 26 -5.52 -4.20 -2.85
CA GLU A 26 -5.98 -3.14 -3.73
C GLU A 26 -5.78 -3.56 -5.19
N VAL A 27 -6.81 -3.34 -6.01
CA VAL A 27 -6.81 -3.67 -7.43
C VAL A 27 -7.19 -2.42 -8.23
N TRP A 28 -6.31 -2.01 -9.13
CA TRP A 28 -6.60 -0.98 -10.12
C TRP A 28 -6.79 -1.63 -11.49
N ASN A 29 -7.97 -1.43 -12.07
CA ASN A 29 -8.33 -1.93 -13.38
C ASN A 29 -8.69 -0.76 -14.30
N ARG A 30 -7.96 -0.58 -15.39
CA ARG A 30 -8.20 0.48 -16.38
C ARG A 30 -7.71 0.07 -17.74
N ASN A 31 -8.33 0.60 -18.79
CA ASN A 31 -7.71 0.58 -20.10
C ASN A 31 -6.42 1.44 -20.09
N GLU A 32 -5.54 1.17 -21.04
CA GLU A 32 -4.33 1.97 -21.21
C GLU A 32 -4.69 3.45 -21.34
N ASP A 33 -4.04 4.30 -20.55
CA ASP A 33 -4.22 5.76 -20.56
C ASP A 33 -5.62 6.29 -20.19
N ALA A 34 -6.56 5.42 -19.82
CA ALA A 34 -7.89 5.83 -19.38
C ALA A 34 -7.83 6.69 -18.09
N GLU A 35 -8.52 7.83 -18.10
CA GLU A 35 -8.63 8.73 -16.94
C GLU A 35 -9.44 8.14 -15.78
N LYS A 36 -10.33 7.19 -16.10
CA LYS A 36 -11.16 6.46 -15.14
C LYS A 36 -10.96 4.97 -15.32
N GLY A 37 -11.13 4.25 -14.23
CA GLY A 37 -11.12 2.79 -14.19
C GLY A 37 -11.88 2.33 -12.95
N THR A 38 -11.78 1.06 -12.64
CA THR A 38 -12.32 0.48 -11.42
C THR A 38 -11.19 0.32 -10.42
N HIS A 39 -11.39 0.83 -9.22
CA HIS A 39 -10.52 0.60 -8.08
C HIS A 39 -11.30 -0.17 -7.02
N VAL A 40 -10.68 -1.22 -6.49
CA VAL A 40 -11.27 -2.09 -5.47
C VAL A 40 -10.29 -2.25 -4.32
N VAL A 41 -10.76 -2.00 -3.10
CA VAL A 41 -10.01 -2.25 -1.86
C VAL A 41 -10.75 -3.30 -1.05
N VAL A 42 -10.05 -4.34 -0.62
CA VAL A 42 -10.54 -5.35 0.33
C VAL A 42 -9.67 -5.30 1.57
N GLU A 43 -10.24 -4.92 2.71
CA GLU A 43 -9.54 -4.81 4.00
C GLU A 43 -10.45 -5.32 5.12
N GLY A 44 -10.06 -6.44 5.73
CA GLY A 44 -10.91 -7.14 6.71
C GLY A 44 -12.32 -7.43 6.13
N PRO A 45 -13.41 -7.04 6.81
CA PRO A 45 -14.78 -7.21 6.30
C PRO A 45 -15.21 -6.10 5.32
N ARG A 46 -14.38 -5.08 5.09
CA ARG A 46 -14.72 -3.91 4.28
C ARG A 46 -14.33 -4.14 2.83
N VAL A 47 -15.24 -3.81 1.92
CA VAL A 47 -14.99 -3.70 0.48
C VAL A 47 -15.33 -2.30 0.03
N ILE A 48 -14.39 -1.62 -0.62
CA ILE A 48 -14.59 -0.33 -1.27
C ILE A 48 -14.47 -0.54 -2.77
N ILE A 49 -15.40 0.05 -3.53
CA ILE A 49 -15.35 0.07 -5.00
C ILE A 49 -15.59 1.51 -5.43
N ASP A 50 -14.63 2.08 -6.15
CA ASP A 50 -14.72 3.42 -6.69
C ASP A 50 -14.00 3.53 -8.05
N ASN A 51 -13.86 4.75 -8.56
CA ASN A 51 -13.17 5.02 -9.82
C ASN A 51 -11.91 5.88 -9.63
N ASP A 52 -11.41 6.00 -8.40
CA ASP A 52 -10.19 6.73 -8.11
C ASP A 52 -8.98 5.87 -8.47
N LEU A 53 -8.17 6.37 -9.41
CA LEU A 53 -6.95 5.70 -9.86
C LEU A 53 -5.70 6.27 -9.19
N SER A 54 -5.87 7.14 -8.19
CA SER A 54 -4.77 7.59 -7.34
C SER A 54 -4.11 6.38 -6.66
N GLY A 55 -2.80 6.48 -6.43
CA GLY A 55 -2.01 5.39 -5.83
C GLY A 55 -1.68 4.20 -6.74
N ASN A 56 -2.29 4.07 -7.94
CA ASN A 56 -2.02 2.95 -8.84
C ASN A 56 -0.51 2.82 -9.19
N PRO A 57 0.16 1.71 -8.77
CA PRO A 57 1.58 1.51 -9.06
C PRO A 57 1.90 1.43 -10.56
N SER A 58 0.92 1.04 -11.37
CA SER A 58 0.97 1.11 -12.83
C SER A 58 0.23 2.35 -13.32
N LYS A 59 0.95 3.47 -13.48
CA LYS A 59 0.39 4.78 -13.88
C LYS A 59 -0.52 4.77 -15.11
N ARG A 60 -0.34 3.80 -16.01
CA ARG A 60 -1.05 3.74 -17.30
C ARG A 60 -1.98 2.54 -17.45
N ARG A 61 -1.89 1.50 -16.60
CA ARG A 61 -2.55 0.19 -16.79
C ARG A 61 -2.91 -0.48 -15.45
N HIS A 62 -3.18 -1.78 -15.46
CA HIS A 62 -3.58 -2.57 -14.30
C HIS A 62 -2.46 -2.73 -13.26
N ALA A 63 -2.85 -2.76 -11.99
CA ALA A 63 -1.99 -3.16 -10.89
C ALA A 63 -2.77 -3.87 -9.78
N VAL A 64 -2.04 -4.63 -8.97
CA VAL A 64 -2.49 -5.20 -7.71
C VAL A 64 -1.44 -4.84 -6.66
N ALA A 65 -1.88 -4.36 -5.50
CA ALA A 65 -1.05 -4.21 -4.31
C ALA A 65 -1.62 -5.05 -3.17
N ILE A 66 -0.75 -5.72 -2.44
CA ILE A 66 -1.10 -6.50 -1.26
C ILE A 66 -0.32 -5.91 -0.09
N SER A 67 -1.03 -5.43 0.92
CA SER A 67 -0.43 -4.89 2.13
C SER A 67 -0.28 -5.99 3.17
N LEU A 68 0.92 -6.06 3.74
CA LEU A 68 1.32 -7.08 4.70
C LEU A 68 1.85 -6.47 5.98
N TRP A 69 1.77 -7.22 7.07
CA TRP A 69 2.51 -6.93 8.30
C TRP A 69 3.21 -8.20 8.81
N CYS A 70 4.36 -8.02 9.46
CA CYS A 70 5.11 -9.12 10.04
C CYS A 70 4.60 -9.46 11.44
N GLU A 71 4.21 -10.71 11.67
CA GLU A 71 3.69 -11.17 12.97
C GLU A 71 4.73 -11.16 14.09
N GLN A 72 6.02 -11.06 13.74
CA GLN A 72 7.12 -11.05 14.71
C GLN A 72 7.55 -9.64 15.12
N CYS A 73 7.62 -8.70 14.17
CA CYS A 73 8.19 -7.37 14.42
C CYS A 73 7.26 -6.21 14.04
N TRP A 74 6.02 -6.51 13.65
CA TRP A 74 4.97 -5.56 13.28
C TRP A 74 5.35 -4.61 12.14
N HIS A 75 6.39 -4.95 11.38
CA HIS A 75 6.81 -4.18 10.22
C HIS A 75 5.83 -4.40 9.07
N THR A 76 5.48 -3.32 8.39
CA THR A 76 4.58 -3.33 7.24
C THR A 76 5.36 -3.37 5.94
N SER A 77 4.83 -4.06 4.94
CA SER A 77 5.41 -4.11 3.61
C SER A 77 4.29 -4.17 2.57
N THR A 78 4.58 -3.84 1.32
CA THR A 78 3.64 -3.96 0.21
C THR A 78 4.26 -4.79 -0.90
N LEU A 79 3.54 -5.84 -1.32
CA LEU A 79 3.85 -6.61 -2.52
C LEU A 79 2.99 -6.08 -3.67
N THR A 80 3.65 -5.66 -4.75
CA THR A 80 3.00 -5.07 -5.91
C THR A 80 3.22 -5.92 -7.16
N LEU A 81 2.15 -6.09 -7.94
CA LEU A 81 2.17 -6.58 -9.32
C LEU A 81 1.67 -5.46 -10.24
N ALA A 82 2.52 -4.95 -11.11
CA ALA A 82 2.21 -3.78 -11.94
C ALA A 82 2.57 -4.02 -13.41
N GLN A 83 1.69 -3.59 -14.33
CA GLN A 83 1.99 -3.63 -15.75
C GLN A 83 2.90 -2.47 -16.18
N HIS A 84 4.04 -2.78 -16.80
CA HIS A 84 4.94 -1.79 -17.37
C HIS A 84 5.50 -2.27 -18.71
N LYS A 85 5.16 -1.56 -19.80
CA LYS A 85 5.64 -1.83 -21.16
C LYS A 85 5.45 -3.29 -21.63
N GLY A 86 4.35 -3.93 -21.22
CA GLY A 86 4.00 -5.29 -21.62
C GLY A 86 4.58 -6.38 -20.70
N ALA A 87 5.37 -6.00 -19.70
CA ALA A 87 5.82 -6.89 -18.64
C ALA A 87 4.97 -6.71 -17.37
N THR A 88 4.70 -7.81 -16.67
CA THR A 88 4.29 -7.76 -15.27
C THR A 88 5.55 -7.62 -14.43
N VAL A 89 5.68 -6.49 -13.74
CA VAL A 89 6.76 -6.24 -12.79
C VAL A 89 6.25 -6.58 -11.39
N MET A 90 7.09 -7.27 -10.63
CA MET A 90 6.86 -7.57 -9.23
C MET A 90 7.81 -6.74 -8.37
N ASP A 91 7.29 -6.10 -7.33
CA ASP A 91 8.08 -5.32 -6.38
C ASP A 91 7.63 -5.59 -4.94
N PHE A 92 8.58 -5.53 -4.02
CA PHE A 92 8.34 -5.74 -2.59
C PHE A 92 9.01 -4.62 -1.81
N GLU A 93 8.19 -3.69 -1.31
CA GLU A 93 8.65 -2.50 -0.61
C GLU A 93 8.36 -2.60 0.88
N ASP A 94 9.41 -2.37 1.69
CA ASP A 94 9.30 -2.25 3.12
C ASP A 94 8.79 -0.85 3.49
N ILE A 95 7.55 -0.75 3.95
CA ILE A 95 6.97 0.51 4.41
C ILE A 95 7.34 0.65 5.88
N ARG A 96 8.14 1.67 6.23
CA ARG A 96 8.39 1.95 7.65
C ARG A 96 7.05 2.16 8.35
N PRO A 97 6.82 1.51 9.51
CA PRO A 97 5.67 1.88 10.31
C PRO A 97 5.83 3.36 10.64
N MET A 98 4.78 4.14 10.35
CA MET A 98 4.68 5.48 10.92
C MET A 98 4.89 5.34 12.42
N SER A 99 5.88 6.03 12.94
CA SER A 99 6.08 6.18 14.38
C SER A 99 4.77 6.62 15.02
N ARG A 100 4.60 6.30 16.31
CA ARG A 100 3.41 6.73 17.05
C ARG A 100 3.18 8.23 16.95
N ASP A 101 4.25 9.02 16.92
CA ASP A 101 4.22 10.47 16.76
C ASP A 101 3.71 10.87 15.36
N GLU A 102 4.08 10.15 14.30
CA GLU A 102 3.58 10.36 12.93
C GLU A 102 2.10 9.99 12.80
N ILE A 103 1.65 8.93 13.48
CA ILE A 103 0.23 8.55 13.55
C ILE A 103 -0.59 9.64 14.27
N GLU A 104 -0.09 10.14 15.40
CA GLU A 104 -0.74 11.20 16.18
C GLU A 104 -0.79 12.52 15.38
N ALA A 105 0.25 12.85 14.62
CA ALA A 105 0.28 14.04 13.76
C ALA A 105 -0.70 13.94 12.56
N ALA A 106 -0.77 12.78 11.90
CA ALA A 106 -1.70 12.56 10.79
C ALA A 106 -3.17 12.60 11.25
N ALA A 107 -3.46 12.08 12.44
CA ALA A 107 -4.80 12.15 13.05
C ALA A 107 -5.23 13.58 13.40
N GLN A 108 -4.30 14.48 13.75
CA GLN A 108 -4.60 15.89 14.01
C GLN A 108 -4.91 16.68 12.73
N LEU A 109 -4.27 16.36 11.60
CA LEU A 109 -4.53 16.99 10.31
C LEU A 109 -5.93 16.65 9.76
N ASN A 110 -6.36 15.40 9.90
CA ASN A 110 -7.68 14.96 9.42
C ASN A 110 -8.87 15.49 10.25
N ASN A 111 -8.60 16.07 11.44
CA ASN A 111 -9.61 16.68 12.31
C ASN A 111 -9.71 18.21 12.17
N ASN A 112 -8.95 18.84 11.27
CA ASN A 112 -9.00 20.30 11.06
C ASN A 112 -9.32 20.66 9.60
N PRO A 113 -10.60 20.71 9.20
CA PRO A 113 -10.98 21.08 7.83
C PRO A 113 -10.77 22.56 7.49
N ASN A 114 -10.30 23.41 8.43
CA ASN A 114 -10.10 24.85 8.21
C ASN A 114 -8.85 25.37 8.95
N GLY A 115 -7.65 24.92 8.55
CA GLY A 115 -6.37 25.40 9.08
C GLY A 115 -6.11 26.90 8.86
N MET A 116 -6.78 27.78 9.60
CA MET A 116 -6.29 29.13 9.86
C MET A 116 -5.21 29.05 10.93
N LEU A 117 -3.95 29.21 10.51
CA LEU A 117 -2.84 29.54 11.41
C LEU A 117 -3.18 30.85 12.13
N ARG A 118 -3.54 30.77 13.41
CA ARG A 118 -3.56 31.97 14.27
C ARG A 118 -2.11 32.32 14.59
N SER A 119 -1.65 33.46 14.07
CA SER A 119 -0.36 34.04 14.44
C SER A 119 -0.36 34.37 15.94
N PRO A 120 0.75 34.11 16.66
CA PRO A 120 0.86 34.48 18.06
C PRO A 120 0.89 36.02 18.21
N ARG A 121 0.18 36.54 19.21
CA ARG A 121 0.39 37.88 19.76
C ARG A 121 1.39 37.80 20.89
#